data_AF-A0A931QZH1-F1
#
_entry.id   AF-A0A931QZH1-F1
#
_cell.length_a   1.000
_cell.length_b   1.000
_cell.length_c   1.000
_cell.angle_alpha   90.00
_cell.angle_beta   90.00
_cell.angle_gamma   90.00
#
_symmetry.space_group_name_H-M   'P 1'
#
loop_
_entity.id
_entity.type
_entity.pdbx_description
1 polymer ?
#
loop_
_entity_poly.entity_id
_entity_poly.type
_entity_poly.pdbx_seq_one_letter_code
_entity_poly.pdbx_strand_id
1 'polypeptide(L)'
;MTQPSKSAKADSFEKNLERLDSIVLQLEDADLPLEKALQLYEEGMKLSALCHKQLEEAEGRVEILMKKAGGKMSAEPFEPEESQPD
;
A
#
# COMPACT_ATOMS: atom_id res chain seq x y z
N MET A 1 24.25 7.69 -21.26
CA MET A 1 24.31 7.04 -19.94
C MET A 1 23.50 7.88 -18.97
N THR A 2 22.20 7.62 -18.88
CA THR A 2 21.27 8.35 -17.99
C THR A 2 21.29 7.71 -16.61
N GLN A 3 21.55 8.53 -15.60
CA GLN A 3 21.74 8.11 -14.21
C GLN A 3 20.45 7.54 -13.59
N PRO A 4 20.52 6.52 -12.70
CA PRO A 4 19.38 6.10 -11.91
C PRO A 4 19.24 7.02 -10.69
N SER A 5 18.19 7.84 -10.64
CA SER A 5 17.81 8.53 -9.40
C SER A 5 17.20 7.50 -8.45
N LYS A 6 18.05 6.81 -7.70
CA LYS A 6 17.60 5.92 -6.61
C LYS A 6 17.07 6.80 -5.48
N SER A 7 15.77 7.08 -5.55
CA SER A 7 15.01 7.75 -4.50
C SER A 7 14.94 6.83 -3.29
N ALA A 8 15.70 7.13 -2.25
CA ALA A 8 15.70 6.42 -0.97
C ALA A 8 14.32 6.42 -0.24
N LYS A 9 13.28 7.04 -0.81
CA LYS A 9 11.90 7.02 -0.31
C LYS A 9 10.97 6.05 -1.06
N ALA A 10 11.28 5.70 -2.31
CA ALA A 10 10.57 4.61 -3.00
C ALA A 10 10.90 3.25 -2.36
N ASP A 11 12.11 3.16 -1.80
CA ASP A 11 12.59 2.02 -1.04
C ASP A 11 11.82 1.75 0.29
N SER A 12 10.88 2.59 0.75
CA SER A 12 10.10 2.30 1.98
C SER A 12 8.72 1.70 1.72
N PHE A 13 7.97 2.22 0.73
CA PHE A 13 6.64 1.67 0.41
C PHE A 13 6.76 0.28 -0.18
N GLU A 14 7.55 0.12 -1.25
CA GLU A 14 7.71 -1.16 -1.94
C GLU A 14 8.26 -2.23 -1.00
N LYS A 15 9.22 -1.90 -0.13
CA LYS A 15 9.74 -2.84 0.87
C LYS A 15 8.71 -3.22 1.94
N ASN A 16 7.89 -2.27 2.39
CA ASN A 16 6.83 -2.57 3.35
C ASN A 16 5.77 -3.48 2.72
N LEU A 17 5.46 -3.26 1.43
CA LEU A 17 4.54 -4.09 0.67
C LEU A 17 5.10 -5.50 0.43
N GLU A 18 6.34 -5.61 -0.04
CA GLU A 18 7.04 -6.91 -0.17
C GLU A 18 7.08 -7.68 1.15
N ARG A 19 7.31 -6.98 2.27
CA ARG A 19 7.29 -7.61 3.59
C ARG A 19 5.89 -8.07 3.98
N LEU A 20 4.86 -7.28 3.67
CA LEU A 20 3.47 -7.64 3.93
C LEU A 20 3.07 -8.90 3.14
N ASP A 21 3.44 -8.98 1.85
CA ASP A 21 3.21 -10.17 1.03
C ASP A 21 3.92 -11.40 1.59
N SER A 22 5.18 -11.24 2.04
CA SER A 22 5.93 -12.30 2.71
C SER A 22 5.26 -12.77 4.01
N ILE A 23 4.63 -11.86 4.76
CA ILE A 23 3.89 -12.19 5.99
C ILE A 23 2.63 -12.98 5.64
N VAL A 24 1.86 -12.55 4.62
CA VAL A 24 0.67 -13.27 4.16
C VAL A 24 1.04 -14.71 3.76
N LEU A 25 2.09 -14.87 2.96
CA LEU A 25 2.55 -16.20 2.55
C LEU A 25 2.96 -17.08 3.73
N GLN A 26 3.59 -16.50 4.77
CA GLN A 26 3.93 -17.26 5.98
C GLN A 26 2.69 -17.63 6.81
N LEU A 27 1.67 -16.75 6.86
CA LEU A 27 0.41 -17.00 7.58
C LEU A 27 -0.45 -18.10 6.93
N GLU A 28 -0.22 -18.40 5.66
CA GLU A 28 -0.87 -19.50 4.94
C GLU A 28 -0.30 -20.89 5.30
N ASP A 29 0.84 -20.94 6.01
CA ASP A 29 1.44 -22.19 6.45
C ASP A 29 0.64 -22.83 7.60
N ALA A 30 0.12 -24.04 7.35
CA ALA A 30 -0.69 -24.81 8.29
C ALA A 30 0.10 -25.28 9.53
N ASP A 31 1.42 -25.40 9.42
CA ASP A 31 2.30 -25.83 10.52
C ASP A 31 2.85 -24.65 11.34
N LEU A 32 2.40 -23.42 11.04
CA LEU A 32 2.83 -22.21 11.74
C LEU A 32 2.41 -22.22 13.22
N PRO A 33 3.37 -22.10 14.17
CA PRO A 33 3.02 -22.01 15.59
C PRO A 33 2.17 -20.77 15.90
N LEU A 34 1.16 -20.93 16.76
CA LEU A 34 0.24 -19.84 17.14
C LEU A 34 0.93 -18.56 17.57
N GLU A 35 1.95 -18.66 18.44
CA GLU A 35 2.74 -17.50 18.90
C GLU A 35 3.39 -16.76 17.72
N LYS A 36 3.88 -17.50 16.72
CA LYS A 36 4.49 -16.91 15.54
C LYS A 36 3.44 -16.28 14.62
N ALA A 37 2.28 -16.90 14.49
CA ALA A 37 1.14 -16.35 13.74
C ALA A 37 0.68 -15.01 14.34
N LEU A 38 0.59 -14.91 15.67
CA LEU A 38 0.24 -13.65 16.35
C LEU A 38 1.26 -12.54 16.08
N GLN A 39 2.55 -12.86 16.18
CA GLN A 39 3.62 -11.90 15.88
C GLN A 39 3.58 -11.41 14.43
N LEU A 40 3.40 -12.33 13.47
CA LEU A 40 3.29 -12.01 12.05
C LEU A 40 2.04 -11.17 11.76
N TYR A 41 0.92 -11.48 12.39
CA TYR A 41 -0.31 -10.71 12.26
C TYR A 41 -0.14 -9.27 12.77
N GLU A 42 0.46 -9.09 13.95
CA GLU A 42 0.74 -7.75 14.48
C GLU A 42 1.69 -6.94 13.58
N GLU A 43 2.71 -7.59 13.04
CA GLU A 43 3.63 -6.97 12.08
C GLU A 43 2.88 -6.56 10.79
N GLY A 44 2.06 -7.46 10.25
CA GLY A 44 1.25 -7.23 9.05
C GLY A 44 0.28 -6.07 9.23
N MET A 45 -0.41 -5.98 10.37
CA MET A 45 -1.30 -4.85 10.70
C MET A 45 -0.56 -3.51 10.72
N LYS A 46 0.65 -3.47 11.30
CA LYS A 46 1.48 -2.26 11.33
C LYS A 46 1.92 -1.85 9.92
N LEU A 47 2.37 -2.81 9.11
CA LEU A 47 2.78 -2.55 7.73
C LEU A 47 1.63 -2.08 6.85
N SER A 48 0.45 -2.71 6.98
CA SER A 48 -0.76 -2.30 6.25
C SER A 48 -1.13 -0.84 6.55
N ALA A 49 -1.15 -0.46 7.83
CA ALA A 49 -1.41 0.93 8.23
C ALA A 49 -0.36 1.91 7.68
N LEU A 50 0.92 1.52 7.66
CA LEU A 50 2.00 2.33 7.09
C LEU A 50 1.89 2.48 5.58
N CYS A 51 1.51 1.43 4.85
CA CYS A 51 1.28 1.48 3.41
C CYS A 51 0.10 2.39 3.09
N HIS A 52 -1.02 2.23 3.80
CA HIS A 52 -2.20 3.07 3.63
C HIS A 52 -1.90 4.55 3.83
N LYS A 53 -1.22 4.90 4.93
CA LYS A 53 -0.81 6.29 5.20
C LYS A 53 0.06 6.89 4.08
N GLN A 54 0.99 6.09 3.53
CA GLN A 54 1.84 6.56 2.42
C GLN A 54 1.01 6.82 1.15
N LEU A 55 -0.02 6.01 0.88
CA LEU A 55 -0.93 6.21 -0.23
C LEU A 55 -1.78 7.47 -0.03
N GLU A 56 -2.35 7.70 1.16
CA GLU A 56 -3.08 8.93 1.49
C GLU A 56 -2.22 10.18 1.30
N GLU A 57 -0.97 10.14 1.76
CA GLU A 57 -0.02 11.24 1.57
C GLU A 57 0.29 11.49 0.08
N ALA A 58 0.39 10.43 -0.72
CA ALA A 58 0.63 10.53 -2.16
C ALA A 58 -0.58 11.12 -2.89
N GLU A 59 -1.79 10.63 -2.58
CA GLU A 59 -3.05 11.13 -3.12
C GLU A 59 -3.23 12.62 -2.83
N GLY A 60 -3.03 13.05 -1.57
CA GLY A 60 -3.13 14.46 -1.20
C GLY A 60 -2.11 15.34 -1.93
N ARG A 61 -0.90 14.84 -2.20
CA ARG A 61 0.09 15.56 -3.02
C ARG A 61 -0.36 15.71 -4.47
N VAL A 62 -0.94 14.66 -5.06
CA VAL A 62 -1.49 14.70 -6.42
C VAL A 62 -2.63 15.71 -6.50
N GLU A 63 -3.56 15.69 -5.54
CA GLU A 63 -4.68 16.62 -5.49
C GLU A 63 -4.22 18.08 -5.43
N ILE A 64 -3.22 18.39 -4.58
CA ILE A 64 -2.63 19.73 -4.49
C ILE A 64 -1.98 20.15 -5.82
N LEU A 65 -1.24 19.26 -6.48
CA LEU A 65 -0.60 19.54 -7.76
C LEU A 65 -1.63 19.82 -8.85
N MET A 66 -2.73 19.06 -8.89
CA MET A 66 -3.83 19.27 -9.83
C MET A 66 -4.55 20.60 -9.61
N LYS A 67 -4.85 20.94 -8.35
CA LYS A 67 -5.43 22.26 -7.99
C LYS A 67 -4.52 23.42 -8.43
N LYS A 68 -3.19 23.27 -8.27
CA LYS A 68 -2.20 24.27 -8.70
C LYS A 68 -2.04 24.37 -10.22
N ALA A 69 -2.25 23.28 -10.96
CA ALA A 69 -2.19 23.24 -12.42
C ALA A 69 -3.42 23.85 -13.11
N GLY A 70 -4.39 24.39 -12.35
CA GLY A 70 -5.60 25.02 -12.89
C GLY A 70 -6.66 24.04 -13.39
N GLY A 71 -6.50 22.74 -13.10
CA GLY A 71 -7.39 21.68 -13.58
C GLY A 71 -8.65 21.54 -12.73
N LYS A 72 -9.78 21.92 -13.31
CA LYS A 72 -11.13 21.68 -12.76
C LYS A 72 -11.50 20.22 -13.03
N MET A 73 -11.16 19.31 -12.12
CA MET A 73 -11.66 17.92 -12.16
C MET A 73 -12.31 17.59 -10.82
N SER A 74 -13.52 17.03 -10.89
CA SER A 74 -14.28 16.53 -9.74
C SER A 74 -13.75 15.14 -9.39
N ALA A 75 -13.34 14.92 -8.15
CA ALA A 75 -13.11 13.57 -7.65
C ALA A 75 -14.48 12.92 -7.41
N GLU A 76 -14.86 11.98 -8.26
CA GLU A 76 -16.03 11.14 -8.05
C GLU A 76 -15.59 9.93 -7.21
N PRO A 77 -16.39 9.50 -6.21
CA PRO A 77 -16.14 8.25 -5.49
C PRO A 77 -15.99 7.08 -6.46
N PHE A 78 -14.92 6.30 -6.32
CA PHE A 78 -14.78 5.06 -7.06
C PHE A 78 -15.74 4.02 -6.46
N GLU A 79 -16.83 3.73 -7.17
CA GLU A 79 -17.69 2.59 -6.86
C GLU A 79 -17.12 1.34 -7.54
N PRO A 80 -16.62 0.35 -6.78
CA PRO A 80 -16.22 -0.91 -7.38
C PRO A 80 -17.46 -1.58 -7.95
N GLU A 81 -17.43 -1.86 -9.25
CA GLU A 81 -18.49 -2.60 -9.94
C GLU A 81 -18.60 -3.97 -9.27
N GLU A 82 -19.66 -4.17 -8.47
CA GLU A 82 -19.99 -5.47 -7.91
C GLU A 82 -20.14 -6.45 -9.07
N SER A 83 -19.16 -7.35 -9.22
CA SER A 83 -19.26 -8.46 -10.15
C SER A 83 -20.48 -9.29 -9.76
N GLN A 84 -21.55 -9.19 -10.55
CA GLN A 84 -22.74 -10.01 -10.39
C GLN A 84 -22.34 -11.49 -10.47
N PRO A 85 -22.74 -12.33 -9.49
CA PRO A 85 -22.60 -13.76 -9.62
C PRO A 85 -23.72 -14.29 -10.54
N ASP A 86 -23.35 -14.90 -11.66
CA ASP A 86 -24.19 -15.87 -12.39
C ASP A 86 -24.08 -17.26 -11.74
#